data_AF-A0A147HS78-F1
#
_entry.id   AF-A0A147HS78-F1
#
_cell.length_a   1.000
_cell.length_b   1.000
_cell.length_c   1.000
_cell.angle_alpha   90.00
_cell.angle_beta   90.00
_cell.angle_gamma   90.00
#
_symmetry.space_group_name_H-M   'P 1'
#
loop_
_entity.id
_entity.type
_entity.pdbx_description
1 polymer ?
#
loop_
_entity_poly.entity_id
_entity_poly.type
_entity_poly.pdbx_seq_one_letter_code
_entity_poly.pdbx_strand_id
1 'polypeptide(L)' 'AGQDLDADAVIKHCAASMAHFKVPKRVIFVDALPKNPSGKLLKRELRQRYVGGATLDQAVQKSFAG' A
#
# COMPACT_ATOMS: atom_id res chain seq x y z
N ALA A 1 26.26 7.93 10.26
CA ALA A 1 26.20 6.61 9.59
C ALA A 1 24.76 6.40 9.11
N GLY A 2 24.56 5.86 7.91
CA GLY A 2 23.24 5.42 7.44
C GLY A 2 22.90 4.05 8.04
N GLN A 3 21.63 3.80 8.37
CA GLN A 3 21.13 2.47 8.68
C GLN A 3 20.39 1.94 7.45
N ASP A 4 20.68 0.70 7.07
CA ASP A 4 19.90 0.00 6.06
C ASP A 4 18.51 -0.31 6.63
N LEU A 5 17.48 0.10 5.89
CA LEU A 5 16.08 -0.14 6.24
C LEU A 5 15.57 -1.31 5.40
N ASP A 6 15.33 -2.44 6.04
CA ASP A 6 14.65 -3.58 5.41
C ASP A 6 13.15 -3.65 5.79
N ALA A 7 12.43 -4.51 5.10
CA ALA A 7 10.99 -4.68 5.30
C ALA A 7 10.63 -5.22 6.69
N ASP A 8 11.45 -6.11 7.24
CA ASP A 8 11.21 -6.77 8.52
C ASP A 8 11.40 -5.79 9.68
N ALA A 9 12.39 -4.90 9.58
CA ALA A 9 12.62 -3.82 10.52
C ALA A 9 11.39 -2.88 10.59
N VAL A 10 10.81 -2.53 9.44
CA VAL A 10 9.57 -1.72 9.38
C VAL A 10 8.41 -2.45 10.04
N ILE A 11 8.20 -3.73 9.70
CA ILE A 11 7.10 -4.53 10.26
C ILE A 11 7.26 -4.67 11.77
N LYS A 12 8.47 -4.99 12.26
CA LYS A 12 8.77 -5.12 13.69
C LYS A 12 8.55 -3.82 14.44
N HIS A 13 8.97 -2.69 13.86
CA HIS A 13 8.73 -1.38 14.44
C HIS A 13 7.23 -1.07 14.57
N CYS A 14 6.44 -1.39 13.53
CA CYS A 14 4.99 -1.25 13.59
C CYS A 14 4.39 -2.17 14.66
N ALA A 15 4.75 -3.46 14.67
CA ALA A 15 4.22 -4.44 15.62
C ALA A 15 4.48 -4.08 17.09
N ALA A 16 5.60 -3.42 17.39
CA ALA A 16 5.89 -2.92 18.74
C ALA A 16 5.04 -1.70 19.14
N SER A 17 4.48 -0.98 18.17
CA SER A 17 3.87 0.34 18.37
C SER A 17 2.37 0.40 18.09
N MET A 18 1.77 -0.65 17.53
CA MET A 18 0.34 -0.67 17.17
C MET A 18 -0.31 -2.04 17.40
N ALA A 19 -1.64 -2.05 17.50
CA ALA A 19 -2.40 -3.29 17.58
C ALA A 19 -2.14 -4.18 16.35
N HIS A 20 -2.08 -5.50 16.58
CA HIS A 20 -1.66 -6.48 15.57
C HIS A 20 -2.42 -6.38 14.24
N PHE A 21 -3.72 -6.06 14.25
CA PHE A 21 -4.53 -5.92 13.03
C PHE A 21 -4.16 -4.72 12.15
N LYS A 22 -3.39 -3.75 12.67
CA LYS A 22 -2.89 -2.59 11.91
C LYS A 22 -1.50 -2.81 11.35
N VAL A 23 -0.80 -3.85 11.76
CA VAL A 23 0.56 -4.15 11.30
C VAL A 23 0.51 -4.50 9.81
N PRO A 24 1.32 -3.84 8.96
CA PRO A 24 1.35 -4.13 7.54
C PRO A 24 1.81 -5.56 7.29
N LYS A 25 1.12 -6.26 6.38
CA LYS A 25 1.49 -7.64 5.99
C LYS A 25 2.68 -7.70 5.03
N ARG A 26 2.95 -6.61 4.31
CA ARG A 26 4.06 -6.48 3.37
C ARG A 26 4.54 -5.04 3.33
N VAL A 27 5.84 -4.86 3.12
CA VAL A 27 6.49 -3.57 2.86
C VAL A 27 7.21 -3.69 1.52
N ILE A 28 7.01 -2.71 0.66
CA ILE A 28 7.60 -2.66 -0.68
C ILE A 28 8.27 -1.31 -0.82
N PHE A 29 9.57 -1.30 -1.03
CA PHE A 29 10.33 -0.10 -1.31
C PHE A 29 10.25 0.21 -2.81
N VAL A 30 10.07 1.48 -3.13
CA VAL A 30 9.98 1.99 -4.51
C VAL A 30 10.72 3.31 -4.57
N ASP A 31 11.34 3.60 -5.70
CA ASP A 31 12.05 4.86 -5.91
C ASP A 31 11.09 6.06 -5.91
N ALA A 32 9.86 5.85 -6.42
CA ALA A 32 8.84 6.88 -6.46
C ALA A 32 7.41 6.31 -6.38
N LEU A 33 6.54 7.05 -5.70
CA LEU A 33 5.10 6.80 -5.71
C LEU A 33 4.43 7.46 -6.93
N PRO A 34 3.49 6.78 -7.59
CA PRO A 34 2.78 7.35 -8.74
C PRO A 34 1.89 8.51 -8.28
N LYS A 35 2.09 9.69 -8.88
CA LYS A 35 1.38 10.92 -8.57
C LYS A 35 0.86 11.58 -9.84
N ASN A 36 -0.25 12.30 -9.74
CA ASN A 36 -0.73 13.19 -10.79
C ASN A 36 0.11 14.49 -10.84
N PRO A 37 -0.06 15.36 -11.87
CA PRO A 37 0.69 16.62 -11.96
C PRO A 37 0.54 17.56 -10.77
N SER A 38 -0.56 17.47 -10.02
CA SER A 38 -0.77 18.23 -8.77
C SER A 38 -0.18 17.53 -7.52
N GLY A 39 0.55 16.42 -7.69
CA GLY A 39 1.22 15.69 -6.62
C GLY A 39 0.36 14.66 -5.86
N LYS A 40 -0.92 14.47 -6.23
CA LYS A 40 -1.81 13.51 -5.56
C LYS A 40 -1.50 12.07 -5.97
N LEU A 41 -1.52 11.14 -5.01
CA LEU A 41 -1.28 9.72 -5.27
C LEU A 41 -2.34 9.09 -6.18
N LEU A 42 -1.89 8.34 -7.17
CA LEU A 42 -2.76 7.56 -8.05
C LEU A 42 -3.10 6.21 -7.40
N LYS A 43 -4.04 6.23 -6.44
CA LYS A 43 -4.45 5.01 -5.69
C LYS A 43 -4.88 3.84 -6.59
N ARG A 44 -5.54 4.13 -7.72
CA ARG A 44 -5.95 3.11 -8.70
C ARG A 44 -4.76 2.32 -9.22
N GLU A 45 -3.70 3.02 -9.59
CA GLU A 45 -2.47 2.41 -10.10
C GLU A 45 -1.74 1.62 -9.01
N LEU A 46 -1.68 2.15 -7.78
CA LEU A 46 -1.14 1.41 -6.64
C LEU A 46 -1.92 0.10 -6.38
N ARG A 47 -3.25 0.10 -6.49
CA ARG A 47 -4.06 -1.12 -6.35
C ARG A 47 -3.79 -2.12 -7.47
N GLN A 48 -3.72 -1.65 -8.72
CA GLN A 48 -3.39 -2.49 -9.87
C GLN A 48 -2.01 -3.16 -9.71
N ARG A 49 -0.99 -2.39 -9.28
CA ARG A 49 0.38 -2.89 -9.09
C ARG A 49 0.53 -3.87 -7.92
N TYR A 50 -0.17 -3.66 -6.80
CA TYR A 50 0.16 -4.35 -5.54
C TYR A 50 -0.96 -5.15 -4.87
N VAL A 51 -2.22 -4.94 -5.25
CA VAL A 51 -3.38 -5.63 -4.68
C VAL A 51 -3.96 -6.67 -5.64
N GLY A 52 -3.64 -6.53 -6.94
CA GLY A 52 -4.32 -7.27 -8.01
C GLY A 52 -5.70 -6.66 -8.23
N GLY A 53 -5.97 -6.15 -9.44
CA GLY A 53 -7.16 -5.35 -9.76
C GLY A 53 -8.53 -6.04 -9.57
N ALA A 54 -8.57 -7.27 -9.07
CA ALA A 54 -9.80 -8.04 -8.92
C ALA A 54 -10.56 -7.77 -7.61
N THR A 55 -9.91 -7.50 -6.48
CA THR A 55 -10.62 -7.65 -5.19
C THR A 55 -11.32 -6.38 -4.68
N LEU A 56 -10.81 -5.18 -4.97
CA LEU A 56 -11.42 -3.93 -4.48
C LEU A 56 -12.22 -3.18 -5.55
N ASP A 57 -11.74 -3.13 -6.79
CA ASP A 57 -12.42 -2.40 -7.85
C ASP A 57 -13.64 -3.19 -8.39
N GLN A 58 -13.61 -4.54 -8.42
CA GLN A 58 -14.79 -5.35 -8.80
C GLN A 58 -15.93 -5.26 -7.77
N ALA A 59 -15.58 -5.13 -6.47
CA ALA A 59 -16.57 -4.96 -5.41
C ALA A 59 -17.29 -3.61 -5.52
N VAL A 60 -16.57 -2.55 -5.90
CA VAL A 60 -17.16 -1.21 -6.11
C VAL A 60 -17.96 -1.16 -7.42
N GLN A 61 -17.44 -1.68 -8.54
CA GLN A 61 -18.16 -1.64 -9.81
C GLN A 61 -19.46 -2.45 -9.81
N LYS A 62 -19.51 -3.59 -9.10
CA LYS A 62 -20.76 -4.37 -8.96
C LYS A 62 -21.85 -3.65 -8.17
N SER A 63 -21.51 -2.69 -7.31
CA SER A 63 -22.49 -1.96 -6.51
C SER A 63 -23.11 -0.74 -7.20
N PHE A 64 -22.56 -0.32 -8.36
CA PHE A 64 -23.05 0.85 -9.12
C PHE A 64 -23.41 0.51 -10.58
N ALA A 65 -23.34 -0.76 -10.98
CA ALA A 65 -23.91 -1.26 -12.22
C ALA A 65 -25.32 -1.76 -11.94
N GLY A 66 -26.23 -0.82 -11.71
CA GLY A 66 -27.67 -1.02 -11.49
C GLY A 66 -28.40 0.25 -11.83
#